data_AF-A0A4D4MY05-F1
#
_entry.id   AF-A0A4D4MY05-F1
#
_cell.length_a   1.000
_cell.length_b   1.000
_cell.length_c   1.000
_cell.angle_alpha   90.00
_cell.angle_beta   90.00
_cell.angle_gamma   90.00
#
_symmetry.space_group_name_H-M   'P 1'
#
loop_
_entity.id
_entity.type
_entity.pdbx_description
1 polymer ?
#
loop_
_entity_poly.entity_id
_entity_poly.type
_entity_poly.pdbx_seq_one_letter_code
_entity_poly.pdbx_strand_id
1 'polypeptide(L)' 'MSRRTFYRWRELGQAPKALKLPNGELRVWRSDFTAWLREREEAA' A
#
# COMPACT_ATOMS: atom_id res chain seq x y z
N MET A 1 10.14 -4.31 4.32
CA MET A 1 9.01 -5.20 3.92
C MET A 1 9.34 -5.90 2.62
N SER A 2 9.03 -7.19 2.51
CA SER A 2 9.13 -7.91 1.22
C SER A 2 8.04 -7.45 0.26
N ARG A 3 8.34 -7.40 -1.05
CA ARG A 3 7.36 -7.13 -2.12
C ARG A 3 6.16 -8.09 -2.01
N ARG A 4 6.42 -9.36 -1.65
CA ARG A 4 5.38 -10.39 -1.51
C ARG A 4 4.36 -10.03 -0.41
N THR A 5 4.83 -9.49 0.71
CA THR A 5 3.96 -9.06 1.82
C THR A 5 3.07 -7.90 1.39
N PHE A 6 3.62 -6.93 0.65
CA PHE A 6 2.86 -5.80 0.15
C PHE A 6 1.76 -6.22 -0.85
N TYR A 7 2.10 -7.11 -1.81
CA TYR A 7 1.11 -7.63 -2.76
C TYR A 7 0.02 -8.46 -2.08
N ARG A 8 0.37 -9.31 -1.11
CA ARG A 8 -0.62 -10.03 -0.29
C ARG A 8 -1.57 -9.08 0.43
N TRP A 9 -1.08 -7.97 0.98
CA TRP A 9 -1.96 -6.96 1.58
C TRP A 9 -2.85 -6.27 0.57
N ARG A 10 -2.40 -6.06 -0.68
CA ARG A 10 -3.29 -5.56 -1.74
C ARG A 10 -4.42 -6.54 -2.04
N GLU A 11 -4.11 -7.83 -2.15
CA GLU A 11 -5.10 -8.88 -2.39
C GLU A 11 -6.12 -8.96 -1.25
N LEU A 12 -5.67 -8.77 0.00
CA LEU A 12 -6.52 -8.74 1.18
C LEU A 12 -7.29 -7.43 1.38
N GLY A 13 -7.19 -6.45 0.48
CA GLY A 13 -7.81 -5.13 0.64
C GLY A 13 -7.22 -4.30 1.78
N GLN A 14 -6.03 -4.70 2.26
CA GLN A 14 -5.33 -4.16 3.42
C GLN A 14 -4.20 -3.19 3.05
N ALA A 15 -4.08 -2.81 1.78
CA ALA A 15 -3.07 -1.88 1.30
C ALA A 15 -3.69 -0.51 0.97
N PRO A 16 -2.89 0.56 0.94
CA PRO A 16 -3.37 1.89 0.60
C PRO A 16 -3.87 1.94 -0.84
N LYS A 17 -4.76 2.90 -1.12
CA LYS A 17 -5.33 3.10 -2.46
C LYS A 17 -4.22 3.35 -3.47
N ALA A 18 -4.17 2.49 -4.49
CA ALA A 18 -3.22 2.61 -5.59
C ALA A 18 -3.95 3.08 -6.85
N LEU A 19 -3.41 4.10 -7.49
CA LEU A 19 -3.83 4.55 -8.81
C LEU A 19 -3.05 3.78 -9.87
N LYS A 20 -3.78 3.13 -10.77
CA LYS A 20 -3.20 2.52 -11.96
C LYS A 20 -3.01 3.60 -13.01
N LEU A 21 -1.76 3.85 -13.39
CA LEU A 21 -1.43 4.75 -14.47
C LEU A 21 -1.67 4.06 -15.84
N PRO A 22 -1.85 4.84 -16.92
CA PRO A 22 -2.03 4.28 -18.27
C PRO A 22 -0.84 3.42 -18.73
N ASN A 23 0.36 3.67 -18.20
CA ASN A 23 1.57 2.90 -18.46
C ASN A 23 1.64 1.56 -17.69
N GLY A 24 0.62 1.22 -16.90
CA GLY A 24 0.56 -0.01 -16.10
C GLY A 24 1.25 0.07 -14.74
N GLU A 25 1.92 1.18 -14.43
CA GLU A 25 2.50 1.40 -13.10
C GLU A 25 1.42 1.69 -12.06
N LEU A 26 1.74 1.35 -10.82
CA LEU A 26 0.90 1.67 -9.67
C LEU A 26 1.56 2.81 -8.89
N ARG A 27 0.81 3.89 -8.71
CA ARG A 27 1.18 5.00 -7.82
C ARG A 27 0.32 4.96 -6.58
N VAL A 28 0.92 5.25 -5.45
CA VAL A 28 0.21 5.46 -4.19
C VAL A 28 0.53 6.88 -3.75
N TRP A 29 -0.48 7.62 -3.29
CA TRP A 29 -0.23 8.92 -2.68
C TRP A 29 0.68 8.75 -1.47
N ARG A 30 1.70 9.59 -1.35
CA ARG A 30 2.67 9.49 -0.26
C ARG A 30 1.99 9.63 1.11
N SER A 31 1.01 10.54 1.22
CA SER A 31 0.21 10.75 2.43
C SER A 31 -0.53 9.48 2.85
N ASP A 32 -1.24 8.84 1.91
CA ASP A 32 -2.01 7.61 2.16
C ASP A 32 -1.07 6.47 2.55
N PHE A 33 0.07 6.35 1.87
CA PHE A 33 1.08 5.34 2.20
C PHE A 33 1.66 5.55 3.60
N THR A 34 1.96 6.79 3.98
CA THR A 34 2.48 7.12 5.31
C THR A 34 1.43 6.93 6.40
N ALA A 35 0.17 7.33 6.18
CA ALA A 35 -0.93 7.10 7.12
C ALA A 35 -1.14 5.60 7.37
N TRP A 36 -1.19 4.82 6.29
CA TRP A 36 -1.31 3.37 6.34
C TRP A 36 -0.15 2.68 7.08
N LEU A 37 1.09 3.18 6.91
CA LEU A 37 2.24 2.68 7.66
C LEU A 37 2.09 2.96 9.16
N ARG A 38 1.68 4.18 9.53
CA ARG A 38 1.47 4.56 10.94
C ARG A 38 0.41 3.72 11.63
N GLU A 39 -0.74 3.51 10.99
CA GLU A 39 -1.80 2.64 11.51
C GLU A 39 -1.31 1.21 11.82
N ARG A 40 -0.32 0.72 11.07
CA ARG A 40 0.25 -0.61 11.25
C ARG A 40 1.43 -0.66 12.20
N GLU A 41 2.11 0.46 12.40
CA GLU A 41 3.20 0.60 13.37
C GLU A 41 2.65 0.65 14.80
N GLU A 42 1.46 1.22 15.01
CA GLU A 42 0.75 1.20 16.30
C GLU A 42 0.13 -0.17 16.65
N ALA A 43 -0.02 -1.06 15.67
CA ALA A 43 -0.58 -2.40 15.85
C ALA A 43 0.47 -3.51 16.07
N ALA A 44 1.75 -3.13 16.21
CA ALA A 44 2.89 -4.05 16.37
C ALA A 44 3.37 -4.18 17.82
#